data_AF-A0AAV4IKP7-F1
#
_entry.id   AF-A0AAV4IKP7-F1
#
_cell.length_a   1.000
_cell.length_b   1.000
_cell.length_c   1.000
_cell.angle_alpha   90.00
_cell.angle_beta   90.00
_cell.angle_gamma   90.00
#
_symmetry.space_group_name_H-M   'P 1'
#
loop_
_entity.id
_entity.type
_entity.pdbx_description
1 polymer ?
#
loop_
_entity_poly.entity_id
_entity_poly.type
_entity_poly.pdbx_seq_one_letter_code
_entity_poly.pdbx_strand_id
1 'polypeptide(L)'
;MSILRHIFVVFLALVAWQYYDKNFNKPSVKPRFAGYFHPTFRKVAETFRSNVESGLEKGAAFAVYHNGELLVDLWGGWADMAAERHWQENTLCMTWSVVKAAAAIAVARLVDMGHLDYKQKVVHYWPEFGSNNKENITVEGLLSHTAGLLTLDESLNLLEYKYDWLKIEKSLALQSPKWPPGTAVGYHGCTYGMYADALVRKTDPQHRNLSQFFQDEIASALASISQPLPSSPSPAPDPPMQILSESTEPESDLSVVTVPVPVGSVGGIANRLKPETTLKSETMWALKVVVSHICFQGHVP
;
A
#
# COMPACT_ATOMS: atom_id res chain seq x y z
N MET A 1 12.22 -12.62 -49.54
CA MET A 1 10.75 -12.79 -49.32
C MET A 1 10.36 -13.05 -47.87
N SER A 2 11.18 -13.71 -47.03
CA SER A 2 10.80 -14.02 -45.63
C SER A 2 10.57 -12.78 -44.76
N ILE A 3 11.46 -11.78 -44.82
CA ILE A 3 11.41 -10.60 -43.92
C ILE A 3 10.16 -9.73 -44.17
N LEU A 4 9.82 -9.47 -45.44
CA LEU A 4 8.64 -8.68 -45.78
C LEU A 4 7.33 -9.32 -45.28
N ARG A 5 7.24 -10.65 -45.32
CA ARG A 5 6.09 -11.40 -44.81
C ARG A 5 5.95 -11.27 -43.29
N HIS A 6 7.07 -11.31 -42.56
CA HIS A 6 7.05 -11.12 -41.10
C HIS A 6 6.65 -9.70 -40.71
N ILE A 7 7.17 -8.68 -41.41
CA ILE A 7 6.78 -7.27 -41.19
C ILE A 7 5.28 -7.10 -41.42
N PHE A 8 4.74 -7.66 -42.50
CA PHE A 8 3.31 -7.58 -42.82
C PHE A 8 2.42 -8.26 -41.76
N VAL A 9 2.83 -9.43 -41.26
CA VAL A 9 2.09 -10.15 -40.19
C VAL A 9 2.12 -9.37 -38.88
N VAL A 10 3.27 -8.82 -38.47
CA VAL A 10 3.38 -7.98 -37.27
C VAL A 10 2.52 -6.73 -37.40
N PHE A 11 2.52 -6.08 -38.58
CA PHE A 11 1.69 -4.92 -38.85
C PHE A 11 0.19 -5.25 -38.73
N LEU A 12 -0.28 -6.35 -39.36
CA LEU A 12 -1.67 -6.78 -39.23
C LEU A 12 -2.05 -7.13 -37.80
N ALA A 13 -1.15 -7.77 -37.04
CA ALA A 13 -1.38 -8.08 -35.65
C ALA A 13 -1.49 -6.81 -34.79
N LEU A 14 -0.66 -5.79 -35.03
CA LEU A 14 -0.73 -4.49 -34.36
C LEU A 14 -2.02 -3.74 -34.70
N VAL A 15 -2.43 -3.73 -35.97
CA VAL A 15 -3.69 -3.10 -36.40
C VAL A 15 -4.90 -3.82 -35.81
N ALA A 16 -4.90 -5.16 -35.82
CA ALA A 16 -5.95 -5.97 -35.23
C ALA A 16 -6.02 -5.79 -33.70
N TRP A 17 -4.87 -5.72 -33.04
CA TRP A 17 -4.78 -5.44 -31.60
C TRP A 17 -5.29 -4.03 -31.27
N GLN A 18 -4.87 -3.00 -32.01
CA GLN A 18 -5.38 -1.63 -31.83
C GLN A 18 -6.89 -1.54 -32.08
N TYR A 19 -7.40 -2.24 -33.11
CA TYR A 19 -8.82 -2.31 -33.39
C TYR A 19 -9.58 -3.03 -32.27
N TYR A 20 -9.06 -4.16 -31.79
CA TYR A 20 -9.66 -4.92 -30.71
C TYR A 20 -9.69 -4.10 -29.40
N ASP A 21 -8.55 -3.53 -29.01
CA ASP A 21 -8.41 -2.73 -27.80
C ASP A 21 -9.34 -1.50 -27.82
N LYS A 22 -9.40 -0.79 -28.95
CA LYS A 22 -10.24 0.41 -29.08
C LYS A 22 -11.74 0.12 -29.04
N ASN A 23 -12.18 -1.06 -29.50
CA ASN A 23 -13.60 -1.37 -29.65
C ASN A 23 -14.15 -2.35 -28.60
N PHE A 24 -13.31 -3.20 -28.01
CA PHE A 24 -13.76 -4.28 -27.11
C PHE A 24 -13.17 -4.19 -25.70
N ASN A 25 -12.09 -3.42 -25.47
CA ASN A 25 -11.56 -3.17 -24.12
C ASN A 25 -12.07 -1.87 -23.49
N LYS A 26 -12.99 -1.15 -24.17
CA LYS A 26 -13.63 0.01 -23.56
C LYS A 26 -14.82 -0.47 -22.71
N PRO A 27 -14.84 -0.18 -21.40
CA PRO A 27 -16.00 -0.51 -20.60
C PRO A 27 -17.25 0.16 -21.17
N SER A 28 -18.35 -0.58 -21.21
CA SER A 28 -19.62 -0.15 -21.81
C SER A 28 -20.28 1.01 -21.04
N VAL A 29 -19.90 1.19 -19.78
CA VAL A 29 -20.38 2.22 -18.85
C VAL A 29 -19.23 3.18 -18.51
N LYS A 30 -19.53 4.46 -18.27
CA LYS A 30 -18.51 5.44 -17.87
C LYS A 30 -18.05 5.20 -16.42
N PRO A 31 -16.77 5.47 -16.08
CA PRO A 31 -16.32 5.42 -14.69
C PRO A 31 -17.12 6.41 -13.84
N ARG A 32 -17.48 6.00 -12.61
CA ARG A 32 -18.16 6.87 -11.63
C ARG A 32 -17.14 7.59 -10.77
N PHE A 33 -17.53 8.77 -10.29
CA PHE A 33 -16.73 9.62 -9.41
C PHE A 33 -17.60 10.08 -8.25
N ALA A 34 -17.08 10.00 -7.04
CA ALA A 34 -17.76 10.48 -5.85
C ALA A 34 -16.74 10.93 -4.81
N GLY A 35 -17.25 11.60 -3.78
CA GLY A 35 -16.45 12.16 -2.71
C GLY A 35 -16.64 13.65 -2.54
N TYR A 36 -15.75 14.22 -1.74
CA TYR A 36 -15.78 15.58 -1.26
C TYR A 36 -14.38 16.22 -1.38
N PHE A 37 -14.33 17.52 -1.65
CA PHE A 37 -13.11 18.30 -1.53
C PHE A 37 -13.42 19.75 -1.11
N HIS A 38 -12.53 20.32 -0.31
CA HIS A 38 -12.55 21.74 0.03
C HIS A 38 -12.25 22.59 -1.23
N PRO A 39 -12.94 23.73 -1.49
CA PRO A 39 -12.82 24.52 -2.72
C PRO A 39 -11.38 24.80 -3.18
N THR A 40 -10.47 25.10 -2.24
CA THR A 40 -9.04 25.34 -2.47
C THR A 40 -8.35 24.17 -3.19
N PHE A 41 -8.84 22.95 -3.02
CA PHE A 41 -8.30 21.72 -3.62
C PHE A 41 -9.01 21.30 -4.91
N ARG A 42 -9.79 22.19 -5.55
CA ARG A 42 -10.46 21.92 -6.83
C ARG A 42 -9.53 21.31 -7.89
N LYS A 43 -8.33 21.87 -8.06
CA LYS A 43 -7.34 21.38 -9.03
C LYS A 43 -6.93 19.92 -8.77
N VAL A 44 -6.88 19.51 -7.50
CA VAL A 44 -6.58 18.12 -7.11
C VAL A 44 -7.73 17.21 -7.55
N ALA A 45 -8.97 17.61 -7.32
CA ALA A 45 -10.14 16.83 -7.72
C ALA A 45 -10.28 16.71 -9.24
N GLU A 46 -10.00 17.78 -9.98
CA GLU A 46 -9.96 17.78 -11.46
C GLU A 46 -8.85 16.87 -11.99
N THR A 47 -7.66 16.90 -11.38
CA THR A 47 -6.54 16.03 -11.75
C THR A 47 -6.85 14.56 -11.47
N PHE A 48 -7.43 14.26 -10.30
CA PHE A 48 -7.87 12.91 -9.94
C PHE A 48 -8.85 12.36 -10.98
N ARG A 49 -9.87 13.16 -11.34
CA ARG A 49 -10.84 12.78 -12.39
C ARG A 49 -10.15 12.55 -13.73
N SER A 50 -9.30 13.48 -14.17
CA SER A 50 -8.58 13.38 -15.44
C SER A 50 -7.72 12.11 -15.52
N ASN A 51 -7.07 11.70 -14.43
CA ASN A 51 -6.26 10.48 -14.41
C ASN A 51 -7.11 9.22 -14.66
N VAL A 52 -8.31 9.15 -14.10
CA VAL A 52 -9.21 8.02 -14.32
C VAL A 52 -9.87 8.08 -15.70
N GLU A 53 -10.34 9.26 -16.14
CA GLU A 53 -11.00 9.43 -17.45
C GLU A 53 -10.04 9.18 -18.62
N SER A 54 -8.77 9.56 -18.49
CA SER A 54 -7.74 9.28 -19.49
C SER A 54 -7.31 7.81 -19.53
N GLY A 55 -7.72 7.01 -18.54
CA GLY A 55 -7.30 5.61 -18.39
C GLY A 55 -5.90 5.43 -17.80
N LEU A 56 -5.26 6.51 -17.32
CA LEU A 56 -4.02 6.41 -16.55
C LEU A 56 -4.26 5.59 -15.27
N GLU A 57 -5.39 5.82 -14.61
CA GLU A 57 -5.86 5.04 -13.47
C GLU A 57 -7.13 4.26 -13.82
N LYS A 58 -7.19 2.98 -13.45
CA LYS A 58 -8.41 2.17 -13.64
C LYS A 58 -9.46 2.47 -12.58
N GLY A 59 -9.02 2.64 -11.34
CA GLY A 59 -9.83 3.02 -10.20
C GLY A 59 -8.93 3.37 -9.03
N ALA A 60 -9.33 4.37 -8.26
CA ALA A 60 -8.49 4.94 -7.22
C ALA A 60 -9.33 5.57 -6.10
N ALA A 61 -8.67 5.81 -4.97
CA ALA A 61 -9.15 6.67 -3.90
C ALA A 61 -8.01 7.59 -3.43
N PHE A 62 -8.36 8.80 -3.00
CA PHE A 62 -7.41 9.82 -2.58
C PHE A 62 -8.01 10.69 -1.47
N ALA A 63 -7.33 10.80 -0.34
CA ALA A 63 -7.72 11.69 0.76
C ALA A 63 -6.55 12.54 1.27
N VAL A 64 -6.88 13.75 1.74
CA VAL A 64 -5.93 14.71 2.32
C VAL A 64 -6.45 15.15 3.67
N TYR A 65 -5.58 15.07 4.67
CA TYR A 65 -5.81 15.60 6.00
C TYR A 65 -4.86 16.75 6.30
N HIS A 66 -5.34 17.80 6.95
CA HIS A 66 -4.52 18.88 7.50
C HIS A 66 -4.95 19.13 8.95
N ASN A 67 -4.01 19.04 9.89
CA ASN A 67 -4.30 19.18 11.33
C ASN A 67 -5.47 18.31 11.83
N GLY A 68 -5.61 17.11 11.28
CA GLY A 68 -6.68 16.16 11.61
C GLY A 68 -8.01 16.39 10.87
N GLU A 69 -8.15 17.48 10.12
CA GLU A 69 -9.33 17.78 9.32
C GLU A 69 -9.22 17.13 7.93
N LEU A 70 -10.28 16.44 7.51
CA LEU A 70 -10.40 15.86 6.17
C LEU A 70 -10.76 16.95 5.15
N LEU A 71 -9.81 17.32 4.31
CA LEU A 71 -9.99 18.37 3.29
C LEU A 71 -10.34 17.82 1.91
N VAL A 72 -9.96 16.58 1.62
CA VAL A 72 -10.25 15.89 0.36
C VAL A 72 -10.52 14.43 0.67
N ASP A 73 -11.58 13.84 0.13
CA ASP A 73 -11.81 12.39 0.07
C ASP A 73 -12.51 12.08 -1.24
N LEU A 74 -11.76 11.53 -2.20
CA LEU A 74 -12.20 11.27 -3.56
C LEU A 74 -12.05 9.79 -3.86
N TRP A 75 -12.99 9.24 -4.62
CA TRP A 75 -12.87 7.91 -5.17
C TRP A 75 -13.59 7.79 -6.51
N GLY A 76 -13.14 6.86 -7.34
CA GLY A 76 -13.77 6.67 -8.63
C GLY A 76 -13.09 5.63 -9.51
N GLY A 77 -13.68 5.42 -10.68
CA GLY A 77 -13.26 4.39 -11.63
C GLY A 77 -13.83 3.00 -11.30
N TRP A 78 -12.99 1.99 -11.46
CA TRP A 78 -13.36 0.58 -11.39
C TRP A 78 -12.64 -0.14 -10.27
N ALA A 79 -13.39 -0.83 -9.42
CA ALA A 79 -12.85 -1.84 -8.52
C ALA A 79 -12.46 -3.11 -9.29
N ASP A 80 -13.23 -3.44 -10.33
CA ASP A 80 -12.92 -4.51 -11.28
C ASP A 80 -13.52 -4.15 -12.64
N MET A 81 -12.66 -3.88 -13.61
CA MET A 81 -13.09 -3.48 -14.95
C MET A 81 -13.66 -4.64 -15.75
N ALA A 82 -13.16 -5.87 -15.56
CA ALA A 82 -13.64 -7.05 -16.29
C ALA A 82 -15.02 -7.49 -15.80
N ALA A 83 -15.30 -7.29 -14.52
CA ALA A 83 -16.61 -7.54 -13.92
C ALA A 83 -17.54 -6.31 -13.95
N GLU A 84 -17.15 -5.22 -14.64
CA GLU A 84 -17.87 -3.94 -14.68
C GLU A 84 -18.30 -3.43 -13.29
N ARG A 85 -17.44 -3.62 -12.28
CA ARG A 85 -17.68 -3.22 -10.90
C ARG A 85 -17.02 -1.89 -10.59
N HIS A 86 -17.82 -0.86 -10.33
CA HIS A 86 -17.33 0.46 -9.96
C HIS A 86 -16.66 0.48 -8.60
N TRP A 87 -15.70 1.39 -8.46
CA TRP A 87 -15.13 1.75 -7.17
C TRP A 87 -16.19 2.44 -6.30
N GLN A 88 -16.29 2.00 -5.05
CA GLN A 88 -17.17 2.53 -4.00
C GLN A 88 -16.34 3.15 -2.88
N GLU A 89 -16.97 3.98 -2.04
CA GLU A 89 -16.34 4.66 -0.90
C GLU A 89 -15.52 3.72 -0.01
N ASN A 90 -16.03 2.51 0.23
CA ASN A 90 -15.43 1.48 1.07
C ASN A 90 -14.73 0.38 0.26
N THR A 91 -14.38 0.62 -1.01
CA THR A 91 -13.63 -0.35 -1.80
C THR A 91 -12.24 -0.55 -1.23
N LEU A 92 -11.95 -1.80 -0.87
CA LEU A 92 -10.65 -2.21 -0.39
C LEU A 92 -9.72 -2.52 -1.57
N CYS A 93 -8.48 -2.05 -1.49
CA CYS A 93 -7.43 -2.37 -2.44
C CYS A 93 -6.18 -2.88 -1.72
N MET A 94 -5.38 -3.68 -2.43
CA MET A 94 -4.10 -4.15 -1.90
C MET A 94 -3.08 -3.02 -1.96
N THR A 95 -2.60 -2.58 -0.80
CA THR A 95 -1.69 -1.42 -0.67
C THR A 95 -0.20 -1.80 -0.67
N TRP A 96 0.11 -3.09 -0.84
CA TRP A 96 1.48 -3.61 -0.95
C TRP A 96 2.40 -3.08 0.16
N SER A 97 3.55 -2.54 -0.22
CA SER A 97 4.59 -2.09 0.70
C SER A 97 4.16 -0.97 1.65
N VAL A 98 3.07 -0.26 1.33
CA VAL A 98 2.53 0.79 2.21
C VAL A 98 2.13 0.22 3.57
N VAL A 99 1.77 -1.07 3.65
CA VAL A 99 1.48 -1.75 4.92
C VAL A 99 2.64 -1.72 5.93
N LYS A 100 3.88 -1.52 5.48
CA LYS A 100 5.04 -1.40 6.39
C LYS A 100 4.93 -0.20 7.30
N ALA A 101 4.28 0.89 6.87
CA ALA A 101 4.04 2.05 7.72
C ALA A 101 3.10 1.68 8.88
N ALA A 102 2.04 0.92 8.62
CA ALA A 102 1.13 0.42 9.66
C ALA A 102 1.88 -0.48 10.66
N ALA A 103 2.71 -1.38 10.15
CA ALA A 103 3.54 -2.24 10.97
C ALA A 103 4.58 -1.44 11.80
N ALA A 104 5.17 -0.40 11.22
CA ALA A 104 6.08 0.50 11.93
C ALA A 104 5.37 1.24 13.08
N ILE A 105 4.12 1.70 12.88
CA ILE A 105 3.33 2.34 13.93
C ILE A 105 3.01 1.35 15.06
N ALA A 106 2.68 0.10 14.74
CA ALA A 106 2.49 -0.95 15.77
C ALA A 106 3.75 -1.16 16.62
N VAL A 107 4.91 -1.25 15.98
CA VAL A 107 6.19 -1.33 16.70
C VAL A 107 6.44 -0.07 17.53
N ALA A 108 6.22 1.12 16.96
CA ALA A 108 6.40 2.39 17.67
C ALA A 108 5.49 2.47 18.90
N ARG A 109 4.27 1.93 18.83
CA ARG A 109 3.36 1.83 19.97
C ARG A 109 3.90 0.92 21.07
N LEU A 110 4.53 -0.21 20.74
CA LEU A 110 5.21 -1.05 21.74
C LEU A 110 6.39 -0.32 22.40
N VAL A 111 7.11 0.51 21.64
CA VAL A 111 8.18 1.35 22.18
C VAL A 111 7.64 2.41 23.12
N ASP A 112 6.57 3.10 22.73
CA ASP A 112 5.88 4.10 23.55
C ASP A 112 5.35 3.50 24.88
N MET A 113 4.86 2.26 24.85
CA MET A 113 4.43 1.52 26.05
C MET A 113 5.60 0.96 26.87
N GLY A 114 6.86 1.11 26.44
CA GLY A 114 8.04 0.63 27.14
C GLY A 114 8.29 -0.89 27.04
N HIS A 115 7.61 -1.58 26.12
CA HIS A 115 7.77 -3.02 25.89
C HIS A 115 8.87 -3.37 24.87
N LEU A 116 9.32 -2.37 24.10
CA LEU A 116 10.34 -2.51 23.07
C LEU A 116 11.26 -1.28 23.08
N ASP A 117 12.52 -1.44 22.71
CA ASP A 117 13.49 -0.35 22.57
C ASP A 117 14.23 -0.50 21.23
N TYR A 118 14.18 0.56 20.41
CA TYR A 118 14.86 0.61 19.12
C TYR A 118 16.37 0.38 19.21
N LYS A 119 17.01 0.86 20.28
CA LYS A 119 18.46 0.74 20.47
C LYS A 119 18.86 -0.60 21.05
N GLN A 120 17.91 -1.35 21.61
CA GLN A 120 18.18 -2.66 22.17
C GLN A 120 18.39 -3.69 21.06
N LYS A 121 19.20 -4.71 21.35
CA LYS A 121 19.44 -5.84 20.46
C LYS A 121 18.17 -6.68 20.30
N VAL A 122 17.91 -7.16 19.09
CA VAL A 122 16.77 -8.06 18.81
C VAL A 122 16.83 -9.31 19.70
N VAL A 123 18.04 -9.84 19.95
CA VAL A 123 18.25 -11.03 20.79
C VAL A 123 17.83 -10.86 22.25
N HIS A 124 17.65 -9.62 22.73
CA HIS A 124 17.12 -9.38 24.05
C HIS A 124 15.66 -9.86 24.17
N TYR A 125 14.87 -9.65 23.10
CA TYR A 125 13.45 -10.02 23.04
C TYR A 125 13.24 -11.39 22.39
N TRP A 126 14.15 -11.76 21.50
CA TRP A 126 14.05 -12.97 20.69
C TRP A 126 15.41 -13.69 20.64
N PRO A 127 15.76 -14.47 21.69
CA PRO A 127 17.09 -15.07 21.83
C PRO A 127 17.53 -15.93 20.64
N GLU A 128 16.59 -16.69 20.04
CA GLU A 128 16.87 -17.58 18.91
C GLU A 128 17.35 -16.83 17.66
N PHE A 129 16.99 -15.55 17.53
CA PHE A 129 17.44 -14.68 16.45
C PHE A 129 18.96 -14.53 16.41
N GLY A 130 19.68 -14.73 17.52
CA GLY A 130 21.13 -14.52 17.63
C GLY A 130 22.01 -15.46 16.79
N SER A 131 21.40 -16.43 16.11
CA SER A 131 22.11 -17.37 15.24
C SER A 131 22.75 -16.65 14.04
N ASN A 132 23.85 -17.19 13.50
CA ASN A 132 24.45 -16.75 12.23
C ASN A 132 24.83 -15.25 12.15
N ASN A 133 25.57 -14.77 13.16
CA ASN A 133 26.13 -13.41 13.25
C ASN A 133 25.08 -12.29 13.36
N LYS A 134 23.94 -12.58 14.01
CA LYS A 134 22.83 -11.63 14.21
C LYS A 134 22.73 -11.07 15.63
N GLU A 135 23.60 -11.50 16.54
CA GLU A 135 23.58 -11.17 17.97
C GLU A 135 23.78 -9.69 18.30
N ASN A 136 24.26 -8.89 17.34
CA ASN A 136 24.49 -7.47 17.51
C ASN A 136 23.48 -6.59 16.74
N ILE A 137 22.51 -7.17 16.05
CA ILE A 137 21.48 -6.41 15.32
C ILE A 137 20.53 -5.77 16.33
N THR A 138 20.36 -4.46 16.24
CA THR A 138 19.36 -3.70 17.02
C THR A 138 17.99 -3.77 16.36
N VAL A 139 16.94 -3.49 17.13
CA VAL A 139 15.56 -3.38 16.62
C VAL A 139 15.49 -2.31 15.51
N GLU A 140 16.16 -1.17 15.70
CA GLU A 140 16.31 -0.13 14.67
C GLU A 140 17.01 -0.67 13.41
N GLY A 141 18.11 -1.39 13.53
CA GLY A 141 18.83 -1.95 12.38
C GLY A 141 17.99 -2.95 11.58
N LEU A 142 17.16 -3.72 12.27
CA LEU A 142 16.21 -4.65 11.64
C LEU A 142 15.12 -3.91 10.84
N LEU A 143 14.56 -2.85 11.42
CA LEU A 143 13.43 -2.12 10.82
C LEU A 143 13.87 -1.04 9.81
N SER A 144 15.12 -0.60 9.86
CA SER A 144 15.70 0.38 8.92
C SER A 144 16.36 -0.28 7.69
N HIS A 145 16.11 -1.57 7.48
CA HIS A 145 16.63 -2.33 6.33
C HIS A 145 18.16 -2.52 6.30
N THR A 146 18.87 -2.36 7.42
CA THR A 146 20.33 -2.53 7.48
C THR A 146 20.78 -3.89 8.01
N ALA A 147 19.85 -4.77 8.40
CA ALA A 147 20.14 -6.10 8.92
C ALA A 147 20.64 -7.12 7.88
N GLY A 148 20.50 -6.84 6.58
CA GLY A 148 20.89 -7.78 5.51
C GLY A 148 19.98 -8.99 5.34
N LEU A 149 18.73 -8.94 5.82
CA LEU A 149 17.77 -10.06 5.86
C LEU A 149 16.60 -9.86 4.87
N LEU A 150 16.90 -9.33 3.69
CA LEU A 150 15.88 -8.94 2.71
C LEU A 150 15.20 -10.10 1.96
N THR A 151 15.84 -11.26 1.89
CA THR A 151 15.29 -12.48 1.28
C THR A 151 15.14 -13.55 2.35
N LEU A 152 14.56 -14.70 2.02
CA LEU A 152 14.58 -15.92 2.84
C LEU A 152 15.57 -16.91 2.23
N ASP A 153 16.22 -17.73 3.06
CA ASP A 153 17.11 -18.79 2.56
C ASP A 153 16.30 -20.00 2.07
N GLU A 154 15.14 -20.21 2.69
CA GLU A 154 14.18 -21.24 2.31
C GLU A 154 13.07 -20.66 1.43
N SER A 155 12.58 -21.49 0.50
CA SER A 155 11.35 -21.16 -0.24
C SER A 155 10.17 -21.25 0.71
N LEU A 156 9.55 -20.11 1.02
CA LEU A 156 8.35 -20.05 1.85
C LEU A 156 7.12 -19.76 1.00
N ASN A 157 6.10 -20.60 1.16
CA ASN A 157 4.78 -20.27 0.68
C ASN A 157 4.15 -19.27 1.66
N LEU A 158 3.88 -18.05 1.21
CA LEU A 158 3.28 -17.00 2.06
C LEU A 158 1.91 -17.42 2.64
N LEU A 159 1.20 -18.36 2.02
CA LEU A 159 -0.02 -18.93 2.59
C LEU A 159 0.24 -19.76 3.84
N GLU A 160 1.42 -20.39 3.97
CA GLU A 160 1.81 -21.11 5.18
C GLU A 160 1.95 -20.18 6.37
N TYR A 161 2.28 -18.91 6.16
CA TYR A 161 2.39 -17.91 7.23
C TYR A 161 1.10 -17.79 8.05
N LYS A 162 -0.07 -17.96 7.40
CA LYS A 162 -1.37 -17.93 8.07
C LYS A 162 -1.59 -19.12 9.01
N TYR A 163 -1.03 -20.29 8.70
CA TYR A 163 -1.34 -21.55 9.38
C TYR A 163 -0.20 -22.04 10.29
N ASP A 164 1.04 -21.70 9.98
CA ASP A 164 2.24 -22.12 10.70
C ASP A 164 3.28 -21.00 10.77
N TRP A 165 2.91 -19.91 11.47
CA TRP A 165 3.80 -18.77 11.67
C TRP A 165 5.06 -19.14 12.46
N LEU A 166 5.00 -20.16 13.34
CA LEU A 166 6.15 -20.63 14.13
C LEU A 166 7.25 -21.23 13.25
N LYS A 167 6.89 -21.97 12.19
CA LYS A 167 7.87 -22.44 11.20
C LYS A 167 8.59 -21.27 10.53
N ILE A 168 7.84 -20.24 10.17
CA ILE A 168 8.42 -19.04 9.53
C ILE A 168 9.31 -18.29 10.51
N GLU A 169 8.87 -18.08 11.74
CA GLU A 169 9.68 -17.47 12.80
C GLU A 169 11.01 -18.21 12.97
N LYS A 170 11.00 -19.55 13.05
CA LYS A 170 12.23 -20.36 13.12
C LYS A 170 13.14 -20.15 11.91
N SER A 171 12.58 -20.13 10.70
CA SER A 171 13.34 -19.89 9.46
C SER A 171 14.01 -18.50 9.48
N LEU A 172 13.28 -17.47 9.91
CA LEU A 172 13.81 -16.10 10.10
C LEU A 172 14.93 -16.04 11.15
N ALA A 173 14.74 -16.71 12.29
CA ALA A 173 15.74 -16.76 13.36
C ALA A 173 17.05 -17.43 12.90
N LEU A 174 16.96 -18.43 12.03
CA LEU A 174 18.11 -19.19 11.55
C LEU A 174 18.75 -18.61 10.28
N GLN A 175 18.17 -17.60 9.65
CA GLN A 175 18.71 -17.05 8.43
C GLN A 175 20.05 -16.31 8.62
N SER A 176 20.94 -16.38 7.63
CA SER A 176 22.17 -15.59 7.60
C SER A 176 21.97 -14.24 6.88
N PRO A 177 22.48 -13.12 7.43
CA PRO A 177 22.56 -11.86 6.72
C PRO A 177 23.33 -12.00 5.39
N LYS A 178 22.88 -11.33 4.33
CA LYS A 178 23.55 -11.32 3.02
C LYS A 178 24.84 -10.48 3.00
N TRP A 179 24.98 -9.59 3.97
CA TRP A 179 26.18 -8.80 4.25
C TRP A 179 26.25 -8.52 5.76
N PRO A 180 27.41 -8.09 6.29
CA PRO A 180 27.51 -7.76 7.71
C PRO A 180 26.46 -6.72 8.12
N PRO A 181 25.66 -6.95 9.17
CA PRO A 181 24.61 -6.02 9.55
C PRO A 181 25.14 -4.60 9.80
N GLY A 182 24.39 -3.59 9.38
CA GLY A 182 24.77 -2.17 9.52
C GLY A 182 25.72 -1.63 8.44
N THR A 183 26.26 -2.48 7.57
CA THR A 183 27.23 -2.04 6.53
C THR A 183 26.59 -1.63 5.20
N ALA A 184 25.35 -2.03 4.95
CA ALA A 184 24.58 -1.65 3.76
C ALA A 184 23.07 -1.69 4.01
N VAL A 185 22.31 -0.99 3.17
CA VAL A 185 20.84 -0.98 3.17
C VAL A 185 20.33 -1.92 2.10
N GLY A 186 19.36 -2.78 2.46
CA GLY A 186 18.70 -3.67 1.52
C GLY A 186 17.23 -3.78 1.84
N TYR A 187 16.36 -3.33 0.93
CA TYR A 187 14.94 -3.25 1.20
C TYR A 187 14.32 -4.62 1.51
N HIS A 188 13.80 -4.78 2.73
CA HIS A 188 13.15 -6.01 3.20
C HIS A 188 11.71 -6.06 2.66
N GLY A 189 11.58 -6.40 1.37
CA GLY A 189 10.31 -6.34 0.65
C GLY A 189 9.21 -7.16 1.31
N CYS A 190 9.45 -8.45 1.53
CA CYS A 190 8.49 -9.36 2.17
C CYS A 190 8.84 -9.63 3.64
N THR A 191 10.12 -9.70 3.97
CA THR A 191 10.58 -10.13 5.30
C THR A 191 10.34 -9.09 6.39
N TYR A 192 10.22 -7.79 6.06
CA TYR A 192 9.96 -6.73 7.04
C TYR A 192 8.73 -7.02 7.90
N GLY A 193 7.60 -7.34 7.26
CA GLY A 193 6.36 -7.61 7.97
C GLY A 193 6.45 -8.84 8.86
N MET A 194 7.23 -9.84 8.44
CA MET A 194 7.44 -11.06 9.21
C MET A 194 8.31 -10.83 10.44
N TYR A 195 9.38 -10.04 10.30
CA TYR A 195 10.24 -9.63 11.41
C TYR A 195 9.49 -8.71 12.39
N ALA A 196 8.70 -7.77 11.89
CA ALA A 196 7.85 -6.92 12.71
C ALA A 196 6.80 -7.74 13.49
N ASP A 197 6.15 -8.73 12.85
CA ASP A 197 5.21 -9.63 13.52
C ASP A 197 5.86 -10.49 14.60
N ALA A 198 7.04 -11.06 14.34
CA ALA A 198 7.80 -11.77 15.35
C ALA A 198 8.13 -10.86 16.55
N LEU A 199 8.64 -9.64 16.31
CA LEU A 199 8.90 -8.69 17.39
C LEU A 199 7.65 -8.35 18.20
N VAL A 200 6.51 -8.08 17.55
CA VAL A 200 5.25 -7.81 18.25
C VAL A 200 4.86 -8.99 19.13
N ARG A 201 4.87 -10.22 18.60
CA ARG A 201 4.52 -11.42 19.39
C ARG A 201 5.42 -11.63 20.60
N LYS A 202 6.71 -11.30 20.48
CA LYS A 202 7.69 -11.48 21.56
C LYS A 202 7.59 -10.39 22.64
N THR A 203 7.07 -9.22 22.30
CA THR A 203 7.13 -8.02 23.17
C THR A 203 5.77 -7.54 23.66
N ASP A 204 4.69 -7.82 22.94
CA ASP A 204 3.32 -7.59 23.40
C ASP A 204 3.03 -8.48 24.62
N PRO A 205 2.59 -7.94 25.76
CA PRO A 205 2.25 -8.73 26.94
C PRO A 205 1.17 -9.80 26.71
N GLN A 206 0.30 -9.60 25.72
CA GLN A 206 -0.73 -10.56 25.33
C GLN A 206 -0.28 -11.53 24.24
N HIS A 207 0.95 -11.39 23.74
CA HIS A 207 1.52 -12.20 22.67
C HIS A 207 0.66 -12.24 21.39
N ARG A 208 -0.09 -11.17 21.11
CA ARG A 208 -0.91 -11.05 19.91
C ARG A 208 -0.02 -11.00 18.67
N ASN A 209 -0.60 -11.36 17.53
CA ASN A 209 0.05 -11.08 16.25
C ASN A 209 -0.03 -9.59 15.89
N LEU A 210 0.81 -9.14 14.96
CA LEU A 210 0.89 -7.75 14.50
C LEU A 210 -0.47 -7.18 14.09
N SER A 211 -1.28 -7.99 13.42
CA SER A 211 -2.56 -7.59 12.89
C SER A 211 -3.60 -7.38 14.02
N GLN A 212 -3.65 -8.30 14.98
CA GLN A 212 -4.49 -8.18 16.19
C GLN A 212 -4.06 -6.98 17.02
N PHE A 213 -2.75 -6.86 17.28
CA PHE A 213 -2.20 -5.74 18.03
C PHE A 213 -2.52 -4.39 17.37
N PHE A 214 -2.31 -4.27 16.05
CA PHE A 214 -2.65 -3.06 15.31
C PHE A 214 -4.14 -2.74 15.39
N GLN A 215 -5.01 -3.75 15.24
CA GLN A 215 -6.45 -3.56 15.31
C GLN A 215 -6.88 -3.03 16.68
N ASP A 216 -6.38 -3.63 17.76
CA ASP A 216 -6.79 -3.32 19.13
C ASP A 216 -6.21 -1.99 19.60
N GLU A 217 -4.91 -1.76 19.39
CA GLU A 217 -4.19 -0.61 19.97
C GLU A 217 -4.27 0.66 19.10
N ILE A 218 -4.42 0.50 17.78
CA ILE A 218 -4.29 1.62 16.83
C ILE A 218 -5.60 1.84 16.08
N ALA A 219 -6.09 0.85 15.35
CA ALA A 219 -7.26 1.04 14.49
C ALA A 219 -8.51 1.38 15.30
N SER A 220 -8.74 0.66 16.41
CA SER A 220 -9.88 0.91 17.30
C SER A 220 -9.79 2.27 18.00
N ALA A 221 -8.58 2.70 18.38
CA ALA A 221 -8.34 4.03 18.95
C ALA A 221 -8.57 5.15 17.92
N LEU A 222 -8.15 4.96 16.67
CA LEU A 222 -8.42 5.92 15.59
C LEU A 222 -9.92 5.99 15.26
N ALA A 223 -10.60 4.85 15.25
CA ALA A 223 -12.05 4.80 14.99
C ALA A 223 -12.86 5.53 16.07
N SER A 224 -12.41 5.52 17.33
CA SER A 224 -13.12 6.20 18.42
C SER A 224 -12.99 7.72 18.41
N ILE A 225 -11.93 8.26 17.80
CA ILE A 225 -11.68 9.71 17.68
C ILE A 225 -12.03 10.29 16.30
N SER A 226 -12.29 9.42 15.31
CA SER A 226 -12.67 9.85 13.97
C SER A 226 -14.07 10.47 14.00
N GLN A 227 -14.18 11.70 13.51
CA GLN A 227 -15.46 12.30 13.20
C GLN A 227 -16.17 11.44 12.13
N PRO A 228 -17.51 11.33 12.16
CA PRO A 228 -18.23 10.71 11.05
C PRO A 228 -17.82 11.39 9.75
N LEU A 229 -17.42 10.60 8.74
CA LEU A 229 -17.26 11.13 7.39
C LEU A 229 -18.55 11.87 7.02
N PRO A 230 -18.48 13.08 6.45
CA PRO A 230 -19.69 13.75 5.96
C PRO A 230 -20.42 12.77 5.03
N SER A 231 -21.69 12.51 5.33
CA SER A 231 -22.45 11.46 4.66
C SER A 231 -22.42 11.66 3.14
N SER A 232 -21.77 10.75 2.42
CA SER A 232 -21.83 10.69 0.96
C SER A 232 -23.30 10.52 0.53
N PRO A 233 -23.83 11.38 -0.36
CA PRO A 233 -25.17 11.17 -0.88
C PRO A 233 -25.24 9.85 -1.67
N SER A 234 -26.41 9.21 -1.61
CA SER A 234 -26.74 7.98 -2.35
C SER A 234 -26.35 8.09 -3.84
N PRO A 235 -25.88 7.00 -4.50
CA PRO A 235 -25.44 7.06 -5.88
C PRO A 235 -26.62 7.32 -6.83
N ALA A 236 -26.93 8.59 -7.06
CA ALA A 236 -27.71 9.04 -8.19
C ALA A 236 -26.91 8.81 -9.50
N PRO A 237 -27.56 8.82 -10.68
CA PRO A 237 -26.84 8.86 -11.95
C PRO A 237 -26.07 10.19 -11.99
N ASP A 238 -24.74 10.10 -11.86
CA ASP A 238 -23.76 11.19 -11.89
C ASP A 238 -24.12 12.47 -11.11
N PRO A 239 -24.02 12.50 -9.76
CA PRO A 239 -24.02 13.76 -9.04
C PRO A 239 -22.69 14.50 -9.28
N PRO A 240 -22.70 15.83 -9.48
CA PRO A 240 -21.47 16.62 -9.47
C PRO A 240 -20.81 16.53 -8.09
N MET A 241 -19.48 16.41 -8.06
CA MET A 241 -18.71 16.48 -6.80
C MET A 241 -19.13 17.71 -6.02
N GLN A 242 -19.44 17.54 -4.73
CA GLN A 242 -19.95 18.63 -3.90
C GLN A 242 -18.80 19.49 -3.38
N ILE A 243 -18.99 20.80 -3.51
CA ILE A 243 -18.09 21.85 -3.02
C ILE A 243 -18.73 22.40 -1.74
N LEU A 244 -18.00 22.46 -0.63
CA LEU A 244 -18.50 23.18 0.56
C LEU A 244 -18.58 24.68 0.29
N SER A 245 -19.65 25.31 0.75
CA SER A 245 -19.71 26.76 0.92
C SER A 245 -18.74 27.19 2.01
N GLU A 246 -18.01 28.29 1.77
CA GLU A 246 -17.00 28.89 2.65
C GLU A 246 -17.36 28.80 4.14
N SER A 247 -16.50 28.14 4.91
CA SER A 247 -16.38 28.37 6.34
C SER A 247 -14.90 28.57 6.68
N THR A 248 -14.51 29.85 6.71
CA THR A 248 -13.31 30.46 7.31
C THR A 248 -11.96 29.77 7.12
N GLU A 249 -11.12 30.38 6.28
CA GLU A 249 -9.72 30.01 6.01
C GLU A 249 -8.80 30.10 7.25
N PRO A 250 -7.69 29.33 7.26
CA PRO A 250 -6.44 29.83 7.81
C PRO A 250 -5.50 30.22 6.65
N GLU A 251 -5.17 31.53 6.58
CA GLU A 251 -3.99 32.01 5.87
C GLU A 251 -2.72 31.35 6.42
N SER A 252 -1.90 30.75 5.57
CA SER A 252 -0.43 30.97 5.53
C SER A 252 0.25 30.06 4.49
N ASP A 253 1.31 30.63 3.91
CA ASP A 253 2.12 30.11 2.82
C ASP A 253 2.55 28.64 2.96
N LEU A 254 2.11 27.79 2.03
CA LEU A 254 2.65 26.44 1.83
C LEU A 254 3.55 26.43 0.59
N SER A 255 4.86 26.61 0.79
CA SER A 255 5.87 26.23 -0.18
C SER A 255 6.06 24.72 -0.15
N VAL A 256 5.58 24.02 -1.19
CA VAL A 256 5.77 22.57 -1.36
C VAL A 256 7.21 22.30 -1.83
N VAL A 257 8.04 21.75 -0.95
CA VAL A 257 9.40 21.31 -1.29
C VAL A 257 9.34 19.88 -1.84
N THR A 258 9.77 19.70 -3.08
CA THR A 258 9.92 18.41 -3.74
C THR A 258 11.31 17.81 -3.48
N VAL A 259 11.37 16.51 -3.21
CA VAL A 259 12.62 15.73 -3.20
C VAL A 259 12.45 14.56 -4.20
N PRO A 260 13.32 14.40 -5.20
CA PRO A 260 13.19 13.33 -6.19
C PRO A 260 13.74 12.00 -5.66
N VAL A 261 13.10 10.88 -6.02
CA VAL A 261 13.65 9.52 -5.88
C VAL A 261 13.56 8.80 -7.23
N PRO A 262 14.63 8.13 -7.73
CA PRO A 262 14.63 7.49 -9.05
C PRO A 262 13.76 6.23 -9.10
N VAL A 263 13.12 6.02 -10.26
CA VAL A 263 12.30 4.86 -10.59
C VAL A 263 13.18 3.63 -10.88
N GLY A 264 12.92 2.53 -10.16
CA GLY A 264 13.46 1.21 -10.45
C GLY A 264 12.32 0.19 -10.57
N SER A 265 12.01 -0.19 -11.81
CA SER A 265 11.09 -1.25 -12.23
C SER A 265 11.39 -2.61 -11.58
N VAL A 266 10.35 -3.27 -11.03
CA VAL A 266 10.21 -4.73 -11.15
C VAL A 266 8.74 -5.06 -11.42
N GLY A 267 8.38 -5.08 -12.69
CA GLY A 267 7.22 -5.81 -13.17
C GLY A 267 7.55 -7.30 -13.32
N GLY A 268 6.62 -8.16 -12.91
CA GLY A 268 6.68 -9.59 -13.24
C GLY A 268 6.00 -10.48 -12.22
N ILE A 269 5.03 -11.27 -12.70
CA ILE A 269 4.30 -12.36 -12.02
C ILE A 269 3.04 -11.93 -11.26
N ALA A 270 2.03 -11.50 -12.01
CA ALA A 270 0.62 -11.62 -11.62
C ALA A 270 -0.15 -12.28 -12.77
N ASN A 271 0.07 -13.58 -12.98
CA ASN A 271 -0.75 -14.38 -13.88
C ASN A 271 -0.71 -15.85 -13.43
N ARG A 272 -1.58 -16.18 -12.46
CA ARG A 272 -2.26 -17.47 -12.28
C ARG A 272 -2.96 -17.52 -10.91
N LEU A 273 -4.16 -16.97 -10.83
CA LEU A 273 -5.17 -17.40 -9.86
C LEU A 273 -6.48 -17.60 -10.64
N LYS A 274 -7.10 -18.77 -10.48
CA LYS A 274 -8.34 -19.17 -11.17
C LYS A 274 -9.55 -18.42 -10.59
N PRO A 275 -10.68 -18.29 -11.34
CA PRO A 275 -11.76 -17.34 -11.03
C PRO A 275 -12.72 -17.74 -9.90
N GLU A 276 -12.47 -18.83 -9.16
CA GLU A 276 -13.44 -19.37 -8.22
C GLU A 276 -12.84 -19.57 -6.84
N THR A 277 -12.62 -18.46 -6.13
CA THR A 277 -12.47 -18.50 -4.67
C THR A 277 -13.10 -17.26 -4.09
N THR A 278 -14.32 -17.41 -3.59
CA THR A 278 -14.97 -16.41 -2.74
C THR A 278 -14.14 -16.28 -1.47
N LEU A 279 -13.20 -15.32 -1.46
CA LEU A 279 -12.39 -15.00 -0.29
C LEU A 279 -13.29 -14.39 0.78
N LYS A 280 -13.62 -15.18 1.81
CA LYS A 280 -14.26 -14.67 3.02
C LYS A 280 -13.38 -13.58 3.65
N SER A 281 -14.02 -12.50 4.05
CA SER A 281 -13.47 -11.19 4.44
C SER A 281 -12.63 -11.14 5.72
N GLU A 282 -12.19 -12.27 6.27
CA GLU A 282 -11.63 -12.33 7.62
C GLU A 282 -10.09 -12.26 7.66
N THR A 283 -9.38 -11.99 6.55
CA THR A 283 -7.91 -11.97 6.60
C THR A 283 -7.21 -11.06 5.59
N MET A 284 -7.90 -10.07 5.01
CA MET A 284 -7.24 -9.04 4.20
C MET A 284 -7.41 -7.68 4.85
N TRP A 285 -6.32 -7.18 5.43
CA TRP A 285 -6.21 -5.79 5.85
C TRP A 285 -6.00 -4.93 4.61
N ALA A 286 -7.00 -4.12 4.29
CA ALA A 286 -6.82 -2.93 3.48
C ALA A 286 -6.99 -1.75 4.42
N LEU A 287 -5.88 -1.30 4.97
CA LEU A 287 -5.82 0.04 5.55
C LEU A 287 -6.07 1.00 4.39
N LYS A 288 -7.03 1.94 4.52
CA LYS A 288 -7.20 3.08 3.61
C LYS A 288 -5.98 3.99 3.79
N VAL A 289 -4.80 3.53 3.38
CA VAL A 289 -3.63 4.38 3.25
C VAL A 289 -3.72 4.98 1.87
N VAL A 290 -4.03 6.26 1.86
CA VAL A 290 -3.96 7.06 0.66
C VAL A 290 -2.49 7.20 0.30
N VAL A 291 -2.07 6.49 -0.74
CA VAL A 291 -0.84 6.78 -1.44
C VAL A 291 -1.18 6.84 -2.92
N SER A 292 -1.43 8.04 -3.42
CA SER A 292 -1.27 8.29 -4.85
C SER A 292 0.22 8.41 -5.16
N HIS A 293 0.72 7.60 -6.08
CA HIS A 293 1.94 7.95 -6.80
C HIS A 293 1.61 9.17 -7.67
N ILE A 294 1.97 10.38 -7.23
CA ILE A 294 1.93 11.55 -8.09
C ILE A 294 3.34 11.80 -8.59
N CYS A 295 3.64 11.33 -9.80
CA CYS A 295 4.87 11.66 -10.50
C CYS A 295 4.64 12.95 -11.29
N PHE A 296 5.02 14.10 -10.74
CA PHE A 296 5.04 15.36 -11.49
C PHE A 296 6.38 15.47 -12.24
N GLN A 297 6.35 15.28 -13.56
CA GLN A 297 7.47 15.69 -14.41
C GLN A 297 7.38 17.20 -14.66
N GLY A 298 8.16 17.98 -13.90
CA GLY A 298 8.47 19.36 -14.26
C GLY A 298 9.69 19.40 -15.17
N HIS A 299 9.52 19.80 -16.44
CA HIS A 299 10.62 20.33 -17.25
C HIS A 299 10.81 21.80 -16.87
N VAL A 300 12.06 22.22 -16.60
CA VAL A 300 12.43 23.63 -16.47
C VAL A 300 13.56 23.90 -17.47
N PRO A 301 13.50 24.96 -18.29
CA PRO A 301 14.66 25.46 -19.03
C PRO A 301 15.67 26.16 -18.13
#